data_AF-A0A2D7MSN5-F1
#
_entry.id   AF-A0A2D7MSN5-F1
#
_cell.length_a   1.000
_cell.length_b   1.000
_cell.length_c   1.000
_cell.angle_alpha   90.00
_cell.angle_beta   90.00
_cell.angle_gamma   90.00
#
_symmetry.space_group_name_H-M   'P 1'
#
loop_
_entity.id
_entity.type
_entity.pdbx_description
1 polymer ?
#
loop_
_entity_poly.entity_id
_entity_poly.type
_entity_poly.pdbx_seq_one_letter_code
_entity_poly.pdbx_strand_id
1 'polypeptide(L)'
;MKKLSLIILGLLVLISCSQDTQIEDYDSFRIEGSVTKGSFLSGATIVFTELDDKSLAQKGSYYVTSIYDSSGTYDLNIDREREDVVRATASGYFWDEVRNQVSDGELDLSGLFEWSSELNINVLSQLESERVKYLIQNDMIGGSRSKRFGKAKKQALNEVLAVFGIDEEFDRSEEFSFLDGDKKSKVLLAISAALQADRDTYAVASLLAEMTADIREDGTLDDESLRETIGSRLCILDIDKIATNVVGQLAEDFPSLTENSLVSDYLDDIKAKFSGYECDTKVNPGSNVISIGMITKAIDDNCDELTFFTDLDNDGELDANETVINTITICDGTDGEDGSDGEDGISVKVYTTPATDCNNGGTTFIFYLDTNNNDMKDDDEMIVTETTICNGEDGADGEDGADGEDGEDGADGEDGADGEDGEDGADGEDGEDGADADPLGVQITEASTEDCPAGGIEITIFRDSNANGTLEDTETVLDTAV
;
A
#
# COMPACT_ATOMS: atom_id res chain seq x y z
N MET A 1 -76.09 -47.70 -53.59
CA MET A 1 -76.49 -46.72 -52.57
C MET A 1 -75.95 -47.22 -51.23
N LYS A 2 -75.00 -46.47 -50.65
CA LYS A 2 -74.20 -46.82 -49.47
C LYS A 2 -74.84 -46.26 -48.19
N LYS A 3 -74.91 -47.08 -47.13
CA LYS A 3 -75.13 -46.80 -45.69
C LYS A 3 -74.68 -48.08 -44.96
N LEU A 4 -74.09 -48.14 -43.78
CA LEU A 4 -73.59 -47.22 -42.74
C LEU A 4 -72.97 -48.16 -41.65
N SER A 5 -72.18 -47.60 -40.75
CA SER A 5 -71.70 -48.13 -39.45
C SER A 5 -70.42 -48.99 -39.47
N LEU A 6 -69.26 -48.50 -38.99
CA LEU A 6 -68.85 -48.04 -37.64
C LEU A 6 -68.31 -49.21 -36.80
N ILE A 7 -66.98 -49.38 -36.78
CA ILE A 7 -66.23 -50.01 -35.67
C ILE A 7 -64.96 -49.18 -35.44
N ILE A 8 -64.76 -48.83 -34.18
CA ILE A 8 -63.72 -48.02 -33.56
C ILE A 8 -62.51 -48.91 -33.23
N LEU A 9 -61.30 -48.46 -33.56
CA LEU A 9 -60.01 -48.83 -32.94
C LEU A 9 -59.00 -47.75 -33.41
N GLY A 10 -58.56 -46.79 -32.61
CA GLY A 10 -57.82 -46.97 -31.37
C GLY A 10 -56.35 -46.64 -31.66
N LEU A 11 -56.01 -45.36 -31.82
CA LEU A 11 -54.62 -44.89 -31.88
C LEU A 11 -54.43 -43.86 -30.76
N LEU A 12 -53.84 -44.31 -29.65
CA LEU A 12 -53.30 -43.46 -28.60
C LEU A 12 -52.22 -42.57 -29.23
N VAL A 13 -52.46 -41.27 -29.33
CA VAL A 13 -51.41 -40.28 -29.52
C VAL A 13 -50.94 -39.87 -28.13
N LEU A 14 -49.72 -40.27 -27.79
CA LEU A 14 -48.99 -39.77 -26.64
C LEU A 14 -48.80 -38.26 -26.85
N ILE A 15 -49.57 -37.45 -26.11
CA ILE A 15 -49.25 -36.03 -25.93
C ILE A 15 -48.06 -36.01 -24.98
N SER A 16 -46.87 -36.02 -25.56
CA SER A 16 -45.67 -35.56 -24.88
C SER A 16 -45.84 -34.07 -24.63
N CYS A 17 -46.13 -33.67 -23.39
CA CYS A 17 -45.88 -32.31 -22.96
C CYS A 17 -44.36 -32.13 -22.94
N SER A 18 -43.76 -31.60 -24.01
CA SER A 18 -42.54 -30.83 -23.82
C SER A 18 -42.96 -29.59 -23.06
N GLN A 19 -42.64 -29.53 -21.77
CA GLN A 19 -42.44 -28.23 -21.16
C GLN A 19 -41.25 -27.63 -21.93
N ASP A 20 -41.56 -26.79 -22.92
CA ASP A 20 -40.64 -25.76 -23.33
C ASP A 20 -40.43 -24.90 -22.08
N THR A 21 -39.45 -25.27 -21.26
CA THR A 21 -38.76 -24.31 -20.40
C THR A 21 -38.16 -23.29 -21.36
N GLN A 22 -38.93 -22.23 -21.61
CA GLN A 22 -38.38 -20.94 -21.99
C GLN A 22 -37.34 -20.66 -20.90
N ILE A 23 -36.07 -20.94 -21.21
CA ILE A 23 -34.96 -20.35 -20.46
C ILE A 23 -35.14 -18.86 -20.76
N GLU A 24 -35.70 -18.13 -19.78
CA GLU A 24 -35.60 -16.67 -19.80
C GLU A 24 -34.11 -16.40 -19.83
N ASP A 25 -33.65 -15.88 -20.96
CA ASP A 25 -32.31 -15.35 -21.13
C ASP A 25 -32.25 -14.13 -20.19
N TYR A 26 -31.82 -14.37 -18.95
CA TYR A 26 -31.55 -13.27 -18.01
C TYR A 26 -30.34 -12.55 -18.58
N ASP A 27 -30.61 -11.40 -19.21
CA ASP A 27 -29.61 -10.51 -19.79
C ASP A 27 -28.74 -10.00 -18.63
N SER A 28 -27.71 -10.76 -18.28
CA SER A 28 -26.78 -10.44 -17.19
C SER A 28 -26.00 -9.20 -17.60
N PHE A 29 -26.08 -8.17 -16.76
CA PHE A 29 -25.31 -6.95 -16.94
C PHE A 29 -23.98 -7.09 -16.21
N ARG A 30 -22.89 -7.17 -16.97
CA ARG A 30 -21.52 -7.25 -16.45
C ARG A 30 -20.96 -5.86 -16.25
N ILE A 31 -20.37 -5.66 -15.08
CA ILE A 31 -19.73 -4.43 -14.62
C ILE A 31 -18.27 -4.78 -14.41
N GLU A 32 -17.37 -3.96 -14.93
CA GLU A 32 -15.93 -4.08 -14.73
C GLU A 32 -15.41 -2.79 -14.08
N GLY A 33 -14.28 -2.86 -13.40
CA GLY A 33 -13.64 -1.67 -12.83
C GLY A 33 -12.38 -2.00 -12.07
N SER A 34 -11.79 -0.97 -11.49
CA SER A 34 -10.60 -1.06 -10.64
C SER A 34 -10.77 -0.25 -9.35
N VAL A 35 -10.04 -0.63 -8.30
CA VAL A 35 -9.97 0.11 -7.03
C VAL A 35 -8.58 0.74 -6.88
N THR A 36 -8.52 2.07 -6.75
CA THR A 36 -7.26 2.82 -6.86
C THR A 36 -7.08 3.88 -5.76
N LYS A 37 -6.19 3.56 -4.82
CA LYS A 37 -5.39 4.50 -4.02
C LYS A 37 -3.92 4.23 -4.38
N GLY A 38 -3.45 3.03 -4.12
CA GLY A 38 -2.76 2.27 -5.15
C GLY A 38 -3.63 1.07 -5.54
N SER A 39 -3.08 0.10 -6.26
CA SER A 39 -3.84 -1.10 -6.60
C SER A 39 -4.19 -1.88 -5.34
N PHE A 40 -5.49 -2.04 -5.09
CA PHE A 40 -5.95 -2.95 -4.03
C PHE A 40 -5.55 -4.38 -4.38
N LEU A 41 -5.18 -5.16 -3.38
CA LEU A 41 -4.67 -6.51 -3.59
C LEU A 41 -5.81 -7.51 -3.87
N SER A 42 -5.46 -8.62 -4.51
CA SER A 42 -6.36 -9.74 -4.72
C SER A 42 -6.95 -10.22 -3.39
N GLY A 43 -8.24 -10.52 -3.38
CA GLY A 43 -8.99 -10.88 -2.17
C GLY A 43 -9.64 -9.69 -1.44
N ALA A 44 -9.25 -8.45 -1.73
CA ALA A 44 -9.97 -7.27 -1.22
C ALA A 44 -11.45 -7.32 -1.64
N THR A 45 -12.35 -7.03 -0.70
CA THR A 45 -13.80 -7.19 -0.90
C THR A 45 -14.44 -5.88 -1.33
N ILE A 46 -15.41 -5.95 -2.25
CA ILE A 46 -16.22 -4.81 -2.66
C ILE A 46 -17.69 -5.10 -2.37
N VAL A 47 -18.31 -4.21 -1.59
CA VAL A 47 -19.74 -4.26 -1.29
C VAL A 47 -20.46 -3.11 -2.00
N PHE A 48 -21.39 -3.47 -2.89
CA PHE A 48 -22.30 -2.56 -3.56
C PHE A 48 -23.64 -2.52 -2.84
N THR A 49 -24.02 -1.37 -2.30
CA THR A 49 -25.29 -1.14 -1.62
C THR A 49 -26.21 -0.27 -2.47
N GLU A 50 -27.38 -0.77 -2.86
CA GLU A 50 -28.35 0.04 -3.59
C GLU A 50 -28.92 1.15 -2.70
N LEU A 51 -29.13 2.34 -3.27
CA LEU A 51 -29.66 3.51 -2.59
C LEU A 51 -30.92 4.04 -3.28
N ASP A 52 -31.77 4.73 -2.50
CA ASP A 52 -32.85 5.56 -3.02
C ASP A 52 -32.27 6.81 -3.70
N ASP A 53 -32.64 7.04 -4.95
CA ASP A 53 -32.11 8.11 -5.80
C ASP A 53 -32.38 9.55 -5.29
N LYS A 54 -33.31 9.71 -4.32
CA LYS A 54 -33.66 11.01 -3.75
C LYS A 54 -33.06 11.23 -2.37
N SER A 55 -33.25 10.27 -1.47
CA SER A 55 -32.82 10.35 -0.08
C SER A 55 -31.41 9.80 0.13
N LEU A 56 -30.91 9.01 -0.81
CA LEU A 56 -29.68 8.20 -0.68
C LEU A 56 -29.72 7.25 0.51
N ALA A 57 -30.92 6.90 0.98
CA ALA A 57 -31.11 5.88 1.99
C ALA A 57 -30.93 4.49 1.36
N GLN A 58 -30.31 3.58 2.09
CA GLN A 58 -30.09 2.21 1.65
C GLN A 58 -31.41 1.51 1.31
N LYS A 59 -31.42 0.86 0.14
CA LYS A 59 -32.38 -0.16 -0.26
C LYS A 59 -31.84 -1.52 0.19
N GLY A 60 -32.72 -2.45 0.53
CA GLY A 60 -32.35 -3.73 1.15
C GLY A 60 -31.56 -4.71 0.27
N SER A 61 -31.08 -4.29 -0.92
CA SER A 61 -30.29 -5.11 -1.83
C SER A 61 -28.84 -4.69 -1.80
N TYR A 62 -27.95 -5.68 -1.75
CA TYR A 62 -26.51 -5.50 -1.87
C TYR A 62 -25.92 -6.58 -2.78
N TYR A 63 -24.77 -6.28 -3.36
CA TYR A 63 -23.97 -7.19 -4.17
C TYR A 63 -22.55 -7.21 -3.61
N VAL A 64 -21.90 -8.35 -3.68
CA VAL A 64 -20.52 -8.53 -3.21
C VAL A 64 -19.71 -9.11 -4.35
N THR A 65 -18.49 -8.59 -4.53
CA THR A 65 -17.46 -9.16 -5.38
C THR A 65 -16.11 -8.95 -4.71
N SER A 66 -15.04 -9.47 -5.30
CA SER A 66 -13.67 -9.29 -4.80
C SER A 66 -12.75 -8.86 -5.94
N ILE A 67 -11.66 -8.20 -5.58
CA ILE A 67 -10.52 -8.01 -6.48
C ILE A 67 -9.95 -9.39 -6.82
N TYR A 68 -9.69 -9.64 -8.10
CA TYR A 68 -9.17 -10.93 -8.57
C TYR A 68 -7.71 -10.91 -9.04
N ASP A 69 -7.07 -9.73 -9.11
CA ASP A 69 -5.68 -9.58 -9.52
C ASP A 69 -4.91 -8.52 -8.73
N SER A 70 -3.60 -8.43 -8.95
CA SER A 70 -2.70 -7.47 -8.31
C SER A 70 -2.84 -6.04 -8.83
N SER A 71 -3.61 -5.82 -9.91
CA SER A 71 -3.85 -4.50 -10.49
C SER A 71 -5.04 -3.78 -9.85
N GLY A 72 -5.79 -4.49 -9.01
CA GLY A 72 -6.96 -3.97 -8.33
C GLY A 72 -8.23 -4.07 -9.16
N THR A 73 -8.29 -4.95 -10.17
CA THR A 73 -9.48 -5.09 -11.02
C THR A 73 -10.51 -6.07 -10.46
N TYR A 74 -11.76 -5.82 -10.80
CA TYR A 74 -12.91 -6.63 -10.42
C TYR A 74 -13.94 -6.69 -11.53
N ASP A 75 -14.80 -7.71 -11.47
CA ASP A 75 -16.04 -7.73 -12.22
C ASP A 75 -17.23 -8.17 -11.35
N LEU A 76 -18.42 -7.74 -11.74
CA LEU A 76 -19.67 -8.05 -11.07
C LEU A 76 -20.75 -8.32 -12.12
N ASN A 77 -21.49 -9.41 -11.95
CA ASN A 77 -22.65 -9.71 -12.79
C ASN A 77 -23.93 -9.46 -12.00
N ILE A 78 -24.83 -8.64 -12.56
CA ILE A 78 -26.16 -8.37 -11.99
C ILE A 78 -27.27 -8.73 -12.99
N ASP A 79 -28.47 -9.03 -12.49
CA ASP A 79 -29.58 -9.54 -13.31
C ASP A 79 -30.09 -8.58 -14.42
N ARG A 80 -29.75 -7.29 -14.35
CA ARG A 80 -30.08 -6.24 -15.33
C ARG A 80 -29.47 -4.90 -14.93
N GLU A 81 -29.27 -4.01 -15.91
CA GLU A 81 -28.97 -2.60 -15.69
C GLU A 81 -30.10 -1.92 -14.89
N ARG A 82 -29.74 -1.07 -13.93
CA ARG A 82 -30.69 -0.35 -13.06
C ARG A 82 -30.40 1.15 -13.10
N GLU A 83 -31.43 1.98 -13.07
CA GLU A 83 -31.28 3.45 -12.98
C GLU A 83 -30.99 3.93 -11.55
N ASP A 84 -30.71 3.02 -10.63
CA ASP A 84 -30.53 3.31 -9.21
C ASP A 84 -29.11 3.80 -8.89
N VAL A 85 -29.00 4.58 -7.82
CA VAL A 85 -27.72 4.97 -7.24
C VAL A 85 -27.20 3.83 -6.38
N VAL A 86 -25.91 3.58 -6.44
CA VAL A 86 -25.22 2.58 -5.63
C VAL A 86 -24.09 3.22 -4.84
N ARG A 87 -23.89 2.76 -3.61
CA ARG A 87 -22.66 3.01 -2.87
C ARG A 87 -21.78 1.77 -3.03
N ALA A 88 -20.57 1.93 -3.54
CA ALA A 88 -19.57 0.87 -3.50
C ALA A 88 -18.57 1.17 -2.37
N THR A 89 -18.21 0.16 -1.60
CA THR A 89 -17.18 0.23 -0.56
C THR A 89 -16.22 -0.93 -0.80
N ALA A 90 -14.97 -0.60 -1.11
CA ALA A 90 -13.87 -1.55 -1.23
C ALA A 90 -13.05 -1.56 0.07
N SER A 91 -12.72 -2.74 0.56
CA SER A 91 -12.00 -2.95 1.83
C SER A 91 -10.89 -3.97 1.62
N GLY A 92 -9.68 -3.62 2.01
CA GLY A 92 -8.52 -4.53 2.00
C GLY A 92 -7.19 -3.80 1.97
N TYR A 93 -6.12 -4.58 1.88
CA TYR A 93 -4.76 -4.08 1.67
C TYR A 93 -4.60 -3.53 0.25
N PHE A 94 -3.67 -2.58 0.10
CA PHE A 94 -3.33 -1.97 -1.18
C PHE A 94 -1.82 -1.85 -1.30
N TRP A 95 -1.33 -1.80 -2.54
CA TRP A 95 0.06 -1.46 -2.80
C TRP A 95 0.24 0.07 -2.76
N ASP A 96 1.17 0.55 -1.96
CA ASP A 96 1.51 1.97 -1.82
C ASP A 96 2.43 2.41 -2.97
N GLU A 97 1.92 3.31 -3.81
CA GLU A 97 2.63 3.80 -5.00
C GLU A 97 3.84 4.69 -4.71
N VAL A 98 3.90 5.28 -3.52
CA VAL A 98 4.97 6.18 -3.07
C VAL A 98 6.09 5.38 -2.39
N ARG A 99 5.72 4.51 -1.44
CA ARG A 99 6.66 3.67 -0.68
C ARG A 99 7.06 2.39 -1.42
N ASN A 100 6.35 2.04 -2.51
CA ASN A 100 6.59 0.84 -3.32
C ASN A 100 6.53 -0.48 -2.51
N GLN A 101 5.50 -0.61 -1.66
CA GLN A 101 5.31 -1.79 -0.81
C GLN A 101 3.83 -1.99 -0.50
N VAL A 102 3.47 -3.15 0.03
CA VAL A 102 2.12 -3.38 0.56
C VAL A 102 1.86 -2.48 1.76
N SER A 103 0.62 -1.98 1.87
CA SER A 103 0.18 -1.14 2.97
C SER A 103 0.33 -1.85 4.32
N ASP A 104 0.65 -1.08 5.36
CA ASP A 104 0.78 -1.53 6.75
C ASP A 104 -0.57 -1.83 7.44
N GLY A 105 -1.67 -1.71 6.70
CA GLY A 105 -3.02 -2.06 7.13
C GLY A 105 -4.03 -2.02 5.99
N GLU A 106 -5.29 -2.31 6.30
CA GLU A 106 -6.39 -2.23 5.34
C GLU A 106 -6.96 -0.81 5.25
N LEU A 107 -7.47 -0.47 4.07
CA LEU A 107 -8.16 0.79 3.81
C LEU A 107 -9.58 0.53 3.30
N ASP A 108 -10.55 1.26 3.85
CA ASP A 108 -11.90 1.35 3.32
C ASP A 108 -12.01 2.53 2.34
N LEU A 109 -12.27 2.23 1.07
CA LEU A 109 -12.47 3.24 0.04
C LEU A 109 -13.89 3.14 -0.52
N SER A 110 -14.67 4.21 -0.36
CA SER A 110 -16.08 4.23 -0.77
C SER A 110 -16.36 5.28 -1.84
N GLY A 111 -17.46 5.11 -2.56
CA GLY A 111 -17.95 6.11 -3.51
C GLY A 111 -19.44 5.95 -3.81
N LEU A 112 -20.04 7.00 -4.39
CA LEU A 112 -21.41 6.97 -4.89
C LEU A 112 -21.40 6.96 -6.42
N PHE A 113 -22.21 6.07 -7.02
CA PHE A 113 -22.23 5.83 -8.46
C PHE A 113 -23.65 5.61 -8.98
N GLU A 114 -23.82 5.78 -10.30
CA GLU A 114 -24.94 5.20 -11.05
C GLU A 114 -24.42 3.91 -11.70
N TRP A 115 -25.24 2.87 -11.82
CA TRP A 115 -24.82 1.65 -12.51
C TRP A 115 -24.35 1.93 -13.94
N SER A 116 -23.23 1.32 -14.31
CA SER A 116 -22.52 1.49 -15.59
C SER A 116 -21.75 0.19 -15.87
N SER A 117 -21.41 -0.07 -17.13
CA SER A 117 -20.56 -1.22 -17.49
C SER A 117 -19.14 -1.07 -16.96
N GLU A 118 -18.72 0.16 -16.66
CA GLU A 118 -17.42 0.48 -16.10
C GLU A 118 -17.60 1.37 -14.87
N LEU A 119 -17.02 0.95 -13.73
CA LEU A 119 -17.09 1.65 -12.45
C LEU A 119 -15.77 1.58 -11.68
N ASN A 120 -14.91 2.59 -11.81
CA ASN A 120 -13.70 2.64 -10.99
C ASN A 120 -14.00 3.27 -9.61
N ILE A 121 -13.48 2.66 -8.55
CA ILE A 121 -13.50 3.19 -7.18
C ILE A 121 -12.12 3.77 -6.91
N ASN A 122 -12.04 5.01 -6.46
CA ASN A 122 -10.76 5.66 -6.25
C ASN A 122 -10.83 6.76 -5.19
N VAL A 123 -9.69 7.35 -4.83
CA VAL A 123 -9.62 8.42 -3.83
C VAL A 123 -10.55 9.61 -4.13
N LEU A 124 -10.77 9.94 -5.40
CA LEU A 124 -11.69 11.02 -5.78
C LEU A 124 -13.14 10.65 -5.47
N SER A 125 -13.54 9.41 -5.75
CA SER A 125 -14.89 8.92 -5.46
C SER A 125 -15.24 8.96 -3.96
N GLN A 126 -14.23 8.78 -3.09
CA GLN A 126 -14.35 8.93 -1.64
C GLN A 126 -14.49 10.40 -1.24
N LEU A 127 -13.56 11.25 -1.68
CA LEU A 127 -13.52 12.66 -1.32
C LEU A 127 -14.80 13.41 -1.73
N GLU A 128 -15.39 13.06 -2.87
CA GLU A 128 -16.61 13.72 -3.34
C GLU A 128 -17.90 13.14 -2.73
N SER A 129 -17.85 11.97 -2.08
CA SER A 129 -19.03 11.17 -1.72
C SER A 129 -20.03 11.92 -0.83
N GLU A 130 -19.57 12.49 0.28
CA GLU A 130 -20.44 13.24 1.20
C GLU A 130 -20.86 14.59 0.62
N ARG A 131 -20.06 15.18 -0.27
CA ARG A 131 -20.42 16.40 -1.01
C ARG A 131 -21.57 16.14 -1.98
N VAL A 132 -21.51 15.07 -2.77
CA VAL A 132 -22.60 14.62 -3.67
C VAL A 132 -23.88 14.41 -2.85
N LYS A 133 -23.77 13.72 -1.71
CA LYS A 133 -24.89 13.46 -0.82
C LYS A 133 -25.50 14.75 -0.25
N TYR A 134 -24.67 15.69 0.21
CA TYR A 134 -25.12 16.99 0.70
C TYR A 134 -25.88 17.78 -0.37
N LEU A 135 -25.34 17.84 -1.60
CA LEU A 135 -25.95 18.53 -2.73
C LEU A 135 -27.33 17.95 -3.11
N ILE A 136 -27.47 16.63 -3.05
CA ILE A 136 -28.72 15.92 -3.35
C ILE A 136 -29.75 16.06 -2.22
N GLN A 137 -29.35 15.88 -0.96
CA GLN A 137 -30.28 15.90 0.16
C GLN A 137 -30.80 17.31 0.49
N ASN A 138 -30.01 18.35 0.21
CA ASN A 138 -30.39 19.75 0.45
C ASN A 138 -30.99 20.47 -0.78
N ASP A 139 -31.27 19.72 -1.86
CA ASP A 139 -31.86 20.26 -3.09
C ASP A 139 -31.09 21.42 -3.73
N MET A 140 -29.76 21.34 -3.65
CA MET A 140 -28.85 22.36 -4.21
C MET A 140 -28.61 22.17 -5.72
N ILE A 141 -29.05 21.04 -6.28
CA ILE A 141 -28.89 20.71 -7.71
C ILE A 141 -30.24 20.71 -8.42
N GLY A 142 -30.41 21.65 -9.36
CA GLY A 142 -31.59 21.75 -10.21
C GLY A 142 -31.57 20.80 -11.41
N GLY A 143 -32.73 20.23 -11.76
CA GLY A 143 -32.87 19.41 -12.97
C GLY A 143 -33.99 18.37 -12.89
N SER A 144 -34.10 17.56 -13.95
CA SER A 144 -34.89 16.33 -13.92
C SER A 144 -34.22 15.32 -12.98
N ARG A 145 -35.03 14.44 -12.36
CA ARG A 145 -34.58 13.37 -11.46
C ARG A 145 -33.40 12.58 -12.03
N SER A 146 -33.54 12.12 -13.27
CA SER A 146 -32.52 11.35 -14.02
C SER A 146 -31.23 12.09 -14.39
N LYS A 147 -31.13 13.40 -14.13
CA LYS A 147 -29.90 14.18 -14.39
C LYS A 147 -29.33 14.78 -13.11
N ARG A 148 -29.99 14.59 -11.97
CA ARG A 148 -29.65 15.25 -10.72
C ARG A 148 -28.35 14.69 -10.15
N PHE A 149 -28.23 13.36 -10.14
CA PHE A 149 -27.05 12.68 -9.61
C PHE A 149 -25.81 12.99 -10.43
N GLY A 150 -25.82 12.75 -11.75
CA GLY A 150 -24.67 13.09 -12.61
C GLY A 150 -24.23 14.57 -12.54
N LYS A 151 -25.16 15.52 -12.34
CA LYS A 151 -24.78 16.93 -12.09
C LYS A 151 -24.13 17.15 -10.74
N ALA A 152 -24.62 16.48 -9.70
CA ALA A 152 -24.05 16.55 -8.36
C ALA A 152 -22.63 15.96 -8.36
N LYS A 153 -22.43 14.80 -9.00
CA LYS A 153 -21.13 14.17 -9.23
C LYS A 153 -20.17 15.11 -9.94
N LYS A 154 -20.56 15.65 -11.10
CA LYS A 154 -19.73 16.60 -11.84
C LYS A 154 -19.35 17.82 -10.99
N GLN A 155 -20.29 18.41 -10.27
CA GLN A 155 -19.98 19.57 -9.43
C GLN A 155 -19.00 19.19 -8.30
N ALA A 156 -19.28 18.12 -7.56
CA ALA A 156 -18.47 17.69 -6.43
C ALA A 156 -17.05 17.28 -6.86
N LEU A 157 -16.91 16.54 -7.96
CA LEU A 157 -15.60 16.16 -8.52
C LEU A 157 -14.74 17.39 -8.78
N ASN A 158 -15.29 18.38 -9.49
CA ASN A 158 -14.51 19.56 -9.87
C ASN A 158 -14.25 20.50 -8.69
N GLU A 159 -15.10 20.49 -7.66
CA GLU A 159 -14.81 21.14 -6.36
C GLU A 159 -13.62 20.45 -5.66
N VAL A 160 -13.59 19.11 -5.60
CA VAL A 160 -12.47 18.32 -5.07
C VAL A 160 -11.18 18.58 -5.88
N LEU A 161 -11.23 18.59 -7.21
CA LEU A 161 -10.04 18.88 -8.03
C LEU A 161 -9.51 20.30 -7.79
N ALA A 162 -10.39 21.28 -7.59
CA ALA A 162 -9.99 22.67 -7.27
C ALA A 162 -9.34 22.81 -5.89
N VAL A 163 -9.66 21.93 -4.92
CA VAL A 163 -8.94 21.83 -3.63
C VAL A 163 -7.45 21.54 -3.87
N PHE A 164 -7.15 20.68 -4.84
CA PHE A 164 -5.79 20.30 -5.25
C PHE A 164 -5.15 21.25 -6.26
N GLY A 165 -5.83 22.34 -6.65
CA GLY A 165 -5.30 23.32 -7.61
C GLY A 165 -5.43 22.90 -9.07
N ILE A 166 -6.27 21.91 -9.37
CA ILE A 166 -6.51 21.42 -10.72
C ILE A 166 -7.75 22.12 -11.29
N ASP A 167 -7.52 23.02 -12.25
CA ASP A 167 -8.57 23.86 -12.87
C ASP A 167 -9.32 23.17 -14.03
N GLU A 168 -8.94 21.93 -14.36
CA GLU A 168 -9.55 21.19 -15.47
C GLU A 168 -10.89 20.55 -15.07
N GLU A 169 -11.87 20.59 -15.99
CA GLU A 169 -13.18 20.00 -15.75
C GLU A 169 -13.29 18.56 -16.25
N PHE A 170 -13.77 17.67 -15.38
CA PHE A 170 -14.12 16.28 -15.68
C PHE A 170 -15.58 16.00 -15.34
N ASP A 171 -16.14 14.92 -15.90
CA ASP A 171 -17.57 14.60 -15.73
C ASP A 171 -17.83 13.67 -14.53
N ARG A 172 -16.98 12.66 -14.31
CA ARG A 172 -17.22 11.55 -13.37
C ARG A 172 -15.91 11.01 -12.79
N SER A 173 -15.89 10.73 -11.48
CA SER A 173 -14.72 10.18 -10.79
C SER A 173 -14.48 8.72 -11.16
N GLU A 174 -15.54 7.98 -11.50
CA GLU A 174 -15.49 6.56 -11.90
C GLU A 174 -14.80 6.30 -13.23
N GLU A 175 -14.46 7.35 -13.99
CA GLU A 175 -13.69 7.23 -15.23
C GLU A 175 -12.17 7.37 -15.00
N PHE A 176 -11.72 7.49 -13.76
CA PHE A 176 -10.30 7.63 -13.41
C PHE A 176 -9.74 6.27 -12.95
N SER A 177 -8.68 5.81 -13.61
CA SER A 177 -7.91 4.62 -13.25
C SER A 177 -6.42 4.84 -13.54
N PHE A 178 -5.54 4.14 -12.82
CA PHE A 178 -4.12 4.08 -13.19
C PHE A 178 -3.89 3.30 -14.49
N LEU A 179 -4.80 2.39 -14.83
CA LEU A 179 -4.63 1.40 -15.89
C LEU A 179 -4.68 2.00 -17.31
N ASP A 180 -5.33 3.15 -17.46
CA ASP A 180 -5.53 3.79 -18.76
C ASP A 180 -4.29 4.53 -19.28
N GLY A 181 -3.39 4.96 -18.38
CA GLY A 181 -2.22 5.78 -18.72
C GLY A 181 -2.58 7.10 -19.42
N ASP A 182 -3.78 7.62 -19.17
CA ASP A 182 -4.30 8.81 -19.82
C ASP A 182 -4.16 10.05 -18.91
N LYS A 183 -4.79 11.15 -19.30
CA LYS A 183 -4.77 12.37 -18.52
C LYS A 183 -5.39 12.18 -17.12
N LYS A 184 -6.45 11.37 -16.99
CA LYS A 184 -7.11 11.10 -15.71
C LYS A 184 -6.22 10.26 -14.82
N SER A 185 -5.47 9.30 -15.38
CA SER A 185 -4.45 8.54 -14.64
C SER A 185 -3.41 9.46 -14.01
N LYS A 186 -2.93 10.47 -14.76
CA LYS A 186 -1.97 11.49 -14.26
C LYS A 186 -2.52 12.31 -13.10
N VAL A 187 -3.77 12.78 -13.22
CA VAL A 187 -4.46 13.52 -12.15
C VAL A 187 -4.63 12.65 -10.91
N LEU A 188 -5.13 11.42 -11.10
CA LEU A 188 -5.38 10.50 -10.00
C LEU A 188 -4.08 10.16 -9.27
N LEU A 189 -2.99 9.91 -9.99
CA LEU A 189 -1.69 9.57 -9.40
C LEU A 189 -1.15 10.74 -8.57
N ALA A 190 -1.21 11.96 -9.08
CA ALA A 190 -0.72 13.13 -8.36
C ALA A 190 -1.49 13.37 -7.04
N ILE A 191 -2.83 13.26 -7.08
CA ILE A 191 -3.67 13.41 -5.88
C ILE A 191 -3.45 12.26 -4.91
N SER A 192 -3.39 11.04 -5.42
CA SER A 192 -3.18 9.85 -4.60
C SER A 192 -1.83 9.89 -3.89
N ALA A 193 -0.76 10.26 -4.60
CA ALA A 193 0.57 10.45 -4.03
C ALA A 193 0.61 11.57 -2.99
N ALA A 194 -0.09 12.68 -3.22
CA ALA A 194 -0.19 13.78 -2.25
C ALA A 194 -0.88 13.34 -0.94
N LEU A 195 -1.91 12.51 -1.05
CA LEU A 195 -2.61 11.92 0.09
C LEU A 195 -1.76 10.85 0.80
N GLN A 196 -0.97 10.08 0.05
CA GLN A 196 -0.06 9.08 0.59
C GLN A 196 1.13 9.71 1.31
N ALA A 197 1.96 10.45 0.59
CA ALA A 197 3.30 10.85 1.04
C ALA A 197 4.03 9.68 1.73
N ASP A 198 4.45 9.85 2.97
CA ASP A 198 5.06 8.83 3.81
C ASP A 198 4.09 8.33 4.91
N ARG A 199 2.78 8.61 4.79
CA ARG A 199 1.80 8.29 5.82
C ARG A 199 1.56 6.78 5.88
N ASP A 200 1.39 6.27 7.10
CA ASP A 200 0.82 4.95 7.33
C ASP A 200 -0.66 4.90 6.90
N THR A 201 -1.22 3.69 6.81
CA THR A 201 -2.59 3.47 6.33
C THR A 201 -3.62 4.15 7.21
N TYR A 202 -3.41 4.18 8.52
CA TYR A 202 -4.31 4.85 9.46
C TYR A 202 -4.36 6.35 9.20
N ALA A 203 -3.20 7.00 9.00
CA ALA A 203 -3.10 8.40 8.71
C ALA A 203 -3.71 8.75 7.33
N VAL A 204 -3.56 7.89 6.31
CA VAL A 204 -4.27 8.05 5.03
C VAL A 204 -5.79 7.97 5.22
N ALA A 205 -6.27 6.98 5.97
CA ALA A 205 -7.70 6.82 6.24
C ALA A 205 -8.28 8.02 7.01
N SER A 206 -7.57 8.50 8.04
CA SER A 206 -7.98 9.68 8.81
C SER A 206 -8.01 10.93 7.93
N LEU A 207 -6.97 11.15 7.12
CA LEU A 207 -6.89 12.29 6.21
C LEU A 207 -8.05 12.29 5.21
N LEU A 208 -8.33 11.15 4.57
CA LEU A 208 -9.46 11.01 3.65
C LEU A 208 -10.80 11.33 4.34
N ALA A 209 -11.01 10.82 5.56
CA ALA A 209 -12.24 11.04 6.31
C ALA A 209 -12.42 12.51 6.72
N GLU A 210 -11.37 13.15 7.22
CA GLU A 210 -11.39 14.55 7.66
C GLU A 210 -11.58 15.50 6.46
N MET A 211 -10.87 15.28 5.35
CA MET A 211 -11.07 16.05 4.11
C MET A 211 -12.49 15.90 3.56
N THR A 212 -13.02 14.68 3.54
CA THR A 212 -14.40 14.42 3.08
C THR A 212 -15.42 15.16 3.95
N ALA A 213 -15.16 15.25 5.26
CA ALA A 213 -16.02 15.97 6.20
C ALA A 213 -15.97 17.49 6.00
N ASP A 214 -14.78 18.05 5.75
CA ASP A 214 -14.57 19.49 5.53
C ASP A 214 -15.23 19.95 4.22
N ILE A 215 -14.96 19.24 3.11
CA ILE A 215 -15.47 19.55 1.76
C ILE A 215 -17.00 19.42 1.65
N ARG A 216 -17.64 18.68 2.54
CA ARG A 216 -19.05 18.29 2.46
C ARG A 216 -20.01 19.44 2.15
N GLU A 217 -19.90 20.57 2.85
CA GLU A 217 -20.95 21.60 2.88
C GLU A 217 -20.77 22.71 1.85
N ASP A 218 -19.54 23.00 1.43
CA ASP A 218 -19.21 24.09 0.52
C ASP A 218 -18.33 23.69 -0.67
N GLY A 219 -17.71 22.51 -0.63
CA GLY A 219 -16.81 22.05 -1.68
C GLY A 219 -15.38 22.60 -1.54
N THR A 220 -15.02 23.16 -0.39
CA THR A 220 -13.69 23.75 -0.13
C THR A 220 -12.97 23.03 1.01
N LEU A 221 -11.63 23.07 0.97
CA LEU A 221 -10.78 22.61 2.08
C LEU A 221 -10.29 23.85 2.83
N ASP A 222 -11.03 24.21 3.88
CA ASP A 222 -10.85 25.42 4.67
C ASP A 222 -10.17 25.14 6.02
N ASP A 223 -10.08 23.88 6.44
CA ASP A 223 -9.32 23.49 7.63
C ASP A 223 -7.81 23.65 7.41
N GLU A 224 -7.22 24.67 8.05
CA GLU A 224 -5.80 24.99 7.92
C GLU A 224 -4.89 23.88 8.44
N SER A 225 -5.31 23.11 9.46
CA SER A 225 -4.54 21.99 9.98
C SER A 225 -4.46 20.86 8.96
N LEU A 226 -5.56 20.57 8.25
CA LEU A 226 -5.55 19.59 7.15
C LEU A 226 -4.65 20.04 6.01
N ARG A 227 -4.71 21.34 5.67
CA ARG A 227 -3.86 21.91 4.63
C ARG A 227 -2.39 21.83 4.99
N GLU A 228 -2.02 22.10 6.24
CA GLU A 228 -0.66 21.92 6.76
C GLU A 228 -0.24 20.46 6.73
N THR A 229 -1.08 19.53 7.21
CA THR A 229 -0.83 18.09 7.17
C THR A 229 -0.48 17.61 5.76
N ILE A 230 -1.20 18.07 4.74
CA ILE A 230 -0.91 17.75 3.34
C ILE A 230 0.38 18.44 2.89
N GLY A 231 0.43 19.77 3.04
CA GLY A 231 1.46 20.62 2.45
C GLY A 231 2.87 20.41 2.99
N SER A 232 3.01 20.13 4.30
CA SER A 232 4.32 19.89 4.93
C SER A 232 5.04 18.66 4.37
N ARG A 233 4.31 17.72 3.77
CA ARG A 233 4.81 16.45 3.26
C ARG A 233 5.07 16.43 1.76
N LEU A 234 4.49 17.35 0.98
CA LEU A 234 4.55 17.27 -0.48
C LEU A 234 5.97 17.36 -1.06
N CYS A 235 6.90 17.96 -0.31
CA CYS A 235 8.27 18.15 -0.77
C CYS A 235 9.06 16.84 -0.96
N ILE A 236 8.69 15.76 -0.25
CA ILE A 236 9.37 14.46 -0.36
C ILE A 236 8.94 13.68 -1.61
N LEU A 237 7.88 14.13 -2.29
CA LEU A 237 7.30 13.44 -3.44
C LEU A 237 8.07 13.72 -4.73
N ASP A 238 8.48 12.65 -5.39
CA ASP A 238 9.09 12.63 -6.72
C ASP A 238 8.17 11.87 -7.68
N ILE A 239 7.54 12.59 -8.62
CA ILE A 239 6.58 12.00 -9.55
C ILE A 239 7.24 11.01 -10.52
N ASP A 240 8.51 11.19 -10.87
CA ASP A 240 9.21 10.28 -11.76
C ASP A 240 9.42 8.93 -11.06
N LYS A 241 9.91 8.95 -9.81
CA LYS A 241 10.06 7.75 -8.99
C LYS A 241 8.73 7.02 -8.77
N ILE A 242 7.68 7.77 -8.44
CA ILE A 242 6.34 7.20 -8.21
C ILE A 242 5.79 6.57 -9.50
N ALA A 243 5.96 7.24 -10.64
CA ALA A 243 5.55 6.68 -11.93
C ALA A 243 6.34 5.41 -12.28
N THR A 244 7.65 5.36 -12.00
CA THR A 244 8.47 4.15 -12.15
C THR A 244 7.94 3.01 -11.29
N ASN A 245 7.57 3.26 -10.03
CA ASN A 245 6.96 2.26 -9.16
C ASN A 245 5.67 1.68 -9.79
N VAL A 246 4.75 2.55 -10.22
CA VAL A 246 3.44 2.12 -10.78
C VAL A 246 3.63 1.32 -12.06
N VAL A 247 4.54 1.75 -12.93
CA VAL A 247 4.87 1.03 -14.18
C VAL A 247 5.52 -0.32 -13.86
N GLY A 248 6.44 -0.36 -12.89
CA GLY A 248 7.07 -1.60 -12.45
C GLY A 248 6.05 -2.64 -11.96
N GLN A 249 5.03 -2.18 -11.24
CA GLN A 249 3.97 -3.04 -10.70
C GLN A 249 2.95 -3.50 -11.75
N LEU A 250 2.62 -2.66 -12.74
CA LEU A 250 1.44 -2.89 -13.61
C LEU A 250 1.77 -3.15 -15.09
N ALA A 251 3.00 -2.87 -15.56
CA ALA A 251 3.28 -2.88 -16.99
C ALA A 251 3.26 -4.27 -17.66
N GLU A 252 3.39 -5.35 -16.89
CA GLU A 252 3.27 -6.72 -17.44
C GLU A 252 1.87 -6.97 -17.99
N ASP A 253 0.85 -6.59 -17.23
CA ASP A 253 -0.56 -6.76 -17.60
C ASP A 253 -1.09 -5.62 -18.47
N PHE A 254 -0.46 -4.43 -18.38
CA PHE A 254 -0.87 -3.22 -19.11
C PHE A 254 0.30 -2.61 -19.91
N PRO A 255 0.67 -3.18 -21.08
CA PRO A 255 1.84 -2.76 -21.86
C PRO A 255 1.80 -1.32 -22.39
N SER A 256 0.63 -0.66 -22.36
CA SER A 256 0.47 0.75 -22.71
C SER A 256 0.93 1.70 -21.60
N LEU A 257 1.07 1.22 -20.37
CA LEU A 257 1.58 2.00 -19.25
C LEU A 257 3.09 2.20 -19.38
N THR A 258 3.51 3.45 -19.34
CA THR A 258 4.91 3.88 -19.38
C THR A 258 5.09 5.03 -18.42
N GLU A 259 6.32 5.33 -17.99
CA GLU A 259 6.56 6.47 -17.08
C GLU A 259 6.01 7.78 -17.68
N ASN A 260 6.22 8.01 -18.98
CA ASN A 260 5.69 9.17 -19.70
C ASN A 260 4.15 9.25 -19.73
N SER A 261 3.45 8.11 -19.58
CA SER A 261 1.99 8.08 -19.53
C SER A 261 1.44 8.44 -18.15
N LEU A 262 2.28 8.57 -17.12
CA LEU A 262 1.89 8.89 -15.75
C LEU A 262 2.55 10.17 -15.20
N VAL A 263 3.76 10.52 -15.66
CA VAL A 263 4.44 11.76 -15.27
C VAL A 263 3.71 12.99 -15.82
N SER A 264 3.51 14.00 -14.98
CA SER A 264 2.86 15.27 -15.33
C SER A 264 3.12 16.36 -14.30
N ASP A 265 2.80 17.61 -14.69
CA ASP A 265 2.94 18.79 -13.83
C ASP A 265 1.85 18.89 -12.74
N TYR A 266 0.86 17.98 -12.68
CA TYR A 266 -0.22 18.06 -11.69
C TYR A 266 0.29 17.96 -10.24
N LEU A 267 1.37 17.21 -9.99
CA LEU A 267 1.96 17.18 -8.65
C LEU A 267 2.58 18.54 -8.28
N ASP A 268 3.15 19.24 -9.25
CA ASP A 268 3.70 20.58 -9.05
C ASP A 268 2.58 21.61 -8.82
N ASP A 269 1.45 21.48 -9.50
CA ASP A 269 0.25 22.29 -9.25
C ASP A 269 -0.27 22.08 -7.81
N ILE A 270 -0.29 20.83 -7.33
CA ILE A 270 -0.65 20.50 -5.94
C ILE A 270 0.36 21.14 -4.96
N LYS A 271 1.66 20.97 -5.21
CA LYS A 271 2.73 21.60 -4.41
C LYS A 271 2.56 23.13 -4.34
N ALA A 272 2.20 23.77 -5.46
CA ALA A 272 1.95 25.21 -5.48
C ALA A 272 0.69 25.59 -4.68
N LYS A 273 -0.38 24.80 -4.78
CA LYS A 273 -1.66 25.02 -4.07
C LYS A 273 -1.54 24.91 -2.54
N PHE A 274 -0.64 24.05 -2.07
CA PHE A 274 -0.32 23.85 -0.66
C PHE A 274 1.04 24.47 -0.28
N SER A 275 1.47 25.51 -1.00
CA SER A 275 2.69 26.24 -0.62
C SER A 275 2.50 27.07 0.64
N GLY A 276 3.58 27.28 1.40
CA GLY A 276 3.59 28.12 2.60
C GLY A 276 3.71 27.38 3.93
N TYR A 277 3.71 26.05 3.91
CA TYR A 277 4.03 25.21 5.06
C TYR A 277 5.51 24.83 5.04
N GLU A 278 6.11 24.66 6.22
CA GLU A 278 7.49 24.18 6.32
C GLU A 278 7.53 22.72 5.85
N CYS A 279 8.47 22.44 4.94
CA CYS A 279 8.71 21.08 4.47
C CYS A 279 9.30 20.29 5.62
N ASP A 280 8.61 19.22 5.99
CA ASP A 280 9.16 18.22 6.88
C ASP A 280 9.72 17.10 5.99
N THR A 281 11.05 17.02 5.94
CA THR A 281 11.80 16.13 5.04
C THR A 281 11.86 14.69 5.52
N LYS A 282 11.39 14.42 6.74
CA LYS A 282 11.38 13.08 7.35
C LYS A 282 10.50 12.14 6.53
N VAL A 283 11.01 10.96 6.16
CA VAL A 283 10.30 10.00 5.32
C VAL A 283 10.13 8.68 6.06
N ASN A 284 8.94 8.41 6.58
CA ASN A 284 8.64 7.07 7.09
C ASN A 284 8.72 6.01 5.96
N PRO A 285 9.68 5.07 5.99
CA PRO A 285 9.86 4.05 4.96
C PRO A 285 8.81 2.93 5.05
N GLY A 286 7.98 2.92 6.10
CA GLY A 286 6.99 1.89 6.42
C GLY A 286 7.58 0.66 7.10
N SER A 287 6.69 -0.28 7.47
CA SER A 287 6.97 -1.36 8.43
C SER A 287 7.99 -2.42 7.98
N ASN A 288 8.41 -2.41 6.70
CA ASN A 288 9.23 -3.47 6.10
C ASN A 288 10.65 -3.03 5.74
N VAL A 289 11.10 -1.86 6.22
CA VAL A 289 12.47 -1.39 6.00
C VAL A 289 13.13 -1.14 7.35
N ILE A 290 14.06 -2.02 7.74
CA ILE A 290 14.97 -1.73 8.85
C ILE A 290 16.00 -0.75 8.30
N SER A 291 15.79 0.54 8.54
CA SER A 291 16.85 1.53 8.42
C SER A 291 17.48 1.75 9.79
N ILE A 292 18.81 1.77 9.82
CA ILE A 292 19.63 1.87 11.04
C ILE A 292 20.51 3.09 10.87
N GLY A 293 20.32 4.06 11.76
CA GLY A 293 21.16 5.25 11.85
C GLY A 293 22.31 5.03 12.83
N MET A 294 23.39 5.77 12.61
CA MET A 294 24.59 5.71 13.44
C MET A 294 25.11 7.12 13.72
N ILE A 295 25.15 7.51 15.00
CA ILE A 295 25.72 8.80 15.42
C ILE A 295 26.90 8.60 16.36
N THR A 296 27.89 9.50 16.27
CA THR A 296 29.02 9.60 17.21
C THR A 296 28.87 10.83 18.09
N LYS A 297 29.18 10.68 19.38
CA LYS A 297 29.13 11.76 20.36
C LYS A 297 30.31 11.68 21.32
N ALA A 298 31.14 12.71 21.33
CA ALA A 298 32.21 12.85 22.32
C ALA A 298 31.62 12.88 23.75
N ILE A 299 32.08 11.96 24.59
CA ILE A 299 31.75 11.92 26.03
C ILE A 299 32.70 12.85 26.78
N ASP A 300 34.00 12.75 26.50
CA ASP A 300 35.07 13.60 27.01
C ASP A 300 36.27 13.65 26.03
N ASP A 301 37.38 14.27 26.44
CA ASP A 301 38.56 14.47 25.59
C ASP A 301 39.21 13.17 25.09
N ASN A 302 38.86 12.01 25.66
CA ASN A 302 39.49 10.72 25.39
C ASN A 302 38.47 9.62 25.04
N CYS A 303 37.18 9.90 24.95
CA CYS A 303 36.15 8.88 24.72
C CYS A 303 35.02 9.39 23.84
N ASP A 304 34.65 8.58 22.85
CA ASP A 304 33.49 8.76 21.98
C ASP A 304 32.42 7.71 22.24
N GLU A 305 31.17 8.08 22.06
CA GLU A 305 29.99 7.23 22.14
C GLU A 305 29.41 7.03 20.75
N LEU A 306 29.41 5.80 20.26
CA LEU A 306 28.75 5.39 19.02
C LEU A 306 27.36 4.85 19.35
N THR A 307 26.30 5.49 18.84
CA THR A 307 24.92 5.06 19.07
C THR A 307 24.30 4.57 17.78
N PHE A 308 23.74 3.36 17.82
CA PHE A 308 22.94 2.76 16.76
C PHE A 308 21.47 2.89 17.13
N PHE A 309 20.63 3.25 16.18
CA PHE A 309 19.20 3.43 16.39
C PHE A 309 18.40 3.04 15.15
N THR A 310 17.11 2.77 15.33
CA THR A 310 16.20 2.61 14.20
C THR A 310 16.00 3.98 13.56
N ASP A 311 16.55 4.18 12.38
CA ASP A 311 16.41 5.43 11.62
C ASP A 311 15.13 5.35 10.80
N LEU A 312 14.04 5.83 11.37
CA LEU A 312 12.72 5.69 10.78
C LEU A 312 12.46 6.73 9.70
N ASP A 313 13.35 7.68 9.47
CA ASP A 313 13.15 8.71 8.45
C ASP A 313 14.31 8.91 7.47
N ASN A 314 15.35 8.07 7.59
CA ASN A 314 16.59 8.05 6.83
C ASN A 314 17.33 9.39 6.86
N ASP A 315 17.22 10.16 7.95
CA ASP A 315 17.90 11.44 8.09
C ASP A 315 19.28 11.33 8.77
N GLY A 316 19.60 10.17 9.34
CA GLY A 316 20.87 9.90 10.01
C GLY A 316 21.03 10.56 11.39
N GLU A 317 19.98 11.20 11.93
CA GLU A 317 19.94 11.79 13.26
C GLU A 317 19.05 10.96 14.21
N LEU A 318 19.40 10.93 15.51
CA LEU A 318 18.58 10.21 16.50
C LEU A 318 17.42 11.09 16.99
N ASP A 319 16.19 10.68 16.67
CA ASP A 319 14.95 11.37 17.02
C ASP A 319 14.20 10.80 18.24
N ALA A 320 13.19 11.55 18.69
CA ALA A 320 12.37 11.19 19.85
C ALA A 320 11.43 10.00 19.61
N ASN A 321 11.05 9.73 18.36
CA ASN A 321 10.23 8.60 17.94
C ASN A 321 11.05 7.37 17.54
N GLU A 322 12.37 7.44 17.65
CA GLU A 322 13.28 6.38 17.26
C GLU A 322 13.80 5.60 18.46
N THR A 323 14.14 4.34 18.21
CA THR A 323 14.61 3.43 19.25
C THR A 323 16.11 3.30 19.17
N VAL A 324 16.81 3.68 20.24
CA VAL A 324 18.21 3.33 20.41
C VAL A 324 18.33 1.82 20.50
N ILE A 325 18.99 1.24 19.51
CA ILE A 325 19.27 -0.20 19.41
C ILE A 325 20.43 -0.54 20.34
N ASN A 326 21.52 0.24 20.27
CA ASN A 326 22.70 0.02 21.09
C ASN A 326 23.57 1.28 21.22
N THR A 327 24.40 1.31 22.26
CA THR A 327 25.38 2.37 22.48
C THR A 327 26.72 1.76 22.87
N ILE A 328 27.78 2.13 22.16
CA ILE A 328 29.16 1.65 22.37
C ILE A 328 30.03 2.84 22.76
N THR A 329 30.77 2.73 23.86
CA THR A 329 31.78 3.71 24.24
C THR A 329 33.17 3.24 23.80
N ILE A 330 33.86 4.06 23.01
CA ILE A 330 35.22 3.86 22.55
C ILE A 330 36.09 4.89 23.26
N CYS A 331 37.12 4.44 23.98
CA CYS A 331 38.04 5.33 24.68
C CYS A 331 39.47 5.10 24.21
N ASP A 332 40.23 6.19 24.11
CA ASP A 332 41.66 6.16 23.90
C ASP A 332 42.35 5.39 25.03
N GLY A 333 43.32 4.57 24.64
CA GLY A 333 44.26 3.98 25.59
C GLY A 333 45.13 5.06 26.23
N THR A 334 45.68 4.79 27.42
CA THR A 334 46.71 5.67 27.97
C THR A 334 47.97 5.63 27.09
N ASP A 335 48.46 6.78 26.64
CA ASP A 335 49.78 6.87 26.00
C ASP A 335 50.84 6.17 26.85
N GLY A 336 51.60 5.27 26.21
CA GLY A 336 52.82 4.72 26.81
C GLY A 336 53.87 5.82 26.98
N GLU A 337 54.89 5.61 27.83
CA GLU A 337 56.07 6.50 27.82
C GLU A 337 56.68 6.55 26.40
N ASP A 338 56.94 7.75 25.87
CA ASP A 338 57.48 7.96 24.52
C ASP A 338 58.66 7.01 24.21
N GLY A 339 58.40 6.02 23.36
CA GLY A 339 59.43 5.29 22.64
C GLY A 339 59.95 6.10 21.46
N SER A 340 61.04 5.66 20.82
CA SER A 340 61.34 6.08 19.45
C SER A 340 60.15 5.78 18.54
N ASP A 341 59.79 6.70 17.63
CA ASP A 341 58.63 6.64 16.72
C ASP A 341 58.23 5.18 16.40
N GLY A 342 57.05 4.77 16.90
CA GLY A 342 56.50 3.43 16.70
C GLY A 342 56.00 3.24 15.26
N GLU A 343 55.81 1.99 14.84
CA GLU A 343 55.05 1.69 13.62
C GLU A 343 53.58 2.13 13.77
N ASP A 344 52.91 2.39 12.65
CA ASP A 344 51.56 2.93 12.57
C ASP A 344 50.56 2.17 13.47
N GLY A 345 49.57 2.90 14.01
CA GLY A 345 48.67 2.42 15.05
C GLY A 345 47.77 1.25 14.63
N ILE A 346 47.38 0.45 15.63
CA ILE A 346 46.46 -0.69 15.50
C ILE A 346 45.10 -0.19 15.01
N SER A 347 44.56 -0.80 13.95
CA SER A 347 43.24 -0.43 13.43
C SER A 347 42.15 -1.31 14.05
N VAL A 348 41.03 -0.70 14.45
CA VAL A 348 39.82 -1.46 14.83
C VAL A 348 39.09 -1.79 13.54
N LYS A 349 38.88 -3.08 13.27
CA LYS A 349 38.13 -3.58 12.12
C LYS A 349 36.86 -4.27 12.59
N VAL A 350 35.85 -4.27 11.73
CA VAL A 350 34.59 -4.97 11.96
C VAL A 350 34.40 -6.00 10.86
N TYR A 351 33.89 -7.16 11.22
CA TYR A 351 33.34 -8.10 10.26
C TYR A 351 32.07 -8.70 10.83
N THR A 352 31.19 -9.15 9.95
CA THR A 352 29.90 -9.74 10.31
C THR A 352 29.90 -11.24 10.11
N THR A 353 29.11 -11.94 10.91
CA THR A 353 28.80 -13.36 10.71
C THR A 353 27.32 -13.59 10.96
N PRO A 354 26.68 -14.58 10.31
CA PRO A 354 25.30 -14.94 10.61
C PRO A 354 25.12 -15.28 12.09
N ALA A 355 24.12 -14.68 12.73
CA ALA A 355 23.80 -14.90 14.12
C ALA A 355 23.20 -16.31 14.32
N THR A 356 23.89 -17.16 15.07
CA THR A 356 23.39 -18.51 15.38
C THR A 356 22.46 -18.55 16.59
N ASP A 357 22.44 -17.45 17.36
CA ASP A 357 21.75 -17.38 18.65
C ASP A 357 20.38 -16.69 18.54
N CYS A 358 19.96 -16.37 17.32
CA CYS A 358 18.66 -15.79 16.99
C CYS A 358 17.75 -16.85 16.35
N ASN A 359 16.49 -16.93 16.80
CA ASN A 359 15.53 -17.94 16.31
C ASN A 359 15.16 -17.74 14.83
N ASN A 360 15.13 -16.48 14.37
CA ASN A 360 14.72 -16.09 13.01
C ASN A 360 15.91 -15.56 12.18
N GLY A 361 17.13 -15.99 12.54
CA GLY A 361 18.35 -15.43 11.96
C GLY A 361 18.67 -14.01 12.46
N GLY A 362 19.80 -13.49 12.00
CA GLY A 362 20.32 -12.20 12.43
C GLY A 362 21.78 -12.04 12.03
N THR A 363 22.39 -10.92 12.43
CA THR A 363 23.80 -10.63 12.15
C THR A 363 24.56 -10.38 13.46
N THR A 364 25.68 -11.07 13.63
CA THR A 364 26.65 -10.80 14.69
C THR A 364 27.77 -9.91 14.15
N PHE A 365 27.98 -8.75 14.75
CA PHE A 365 29.05 -7.82 14.46
C PHE A 365 30.21 -8.07 15.42
N ILE A 366 31.40 -8.33 14.89
CA ILE A 366 32.61 -8.61 15.67
C ILE A 366 33.60 -7.50 15.39
N PHE A 367 33.87 -6.68 16.40
CA PHE A 367 34.89 -5.64 16.37
C PHE A 367 36.18 -6.22 16.93
N TYR A 368 37.27 -6.15 16.18
CA TYR A 368 38.57 -6.69 16.58
C TYR A 368 39.70 -5.71 16.28
N LEU A 369 40.81 -5.88 16.97
CA LEU A 369 42.06 -5.17 16.72
C LEU A 369 42.83 -5.90 15.61
N ASP A 370 42.86 -5.31 14.42
CA ASP A 370 43.72 -5.78 13.32
C ASP A 370 45.14 -5.28 13.60
N THR A 371 45.95 -6.19 14.13
CA THR A 371 47.31 -5.89 14.59
C THR A 371 48.36 -6.15 13.51
N ASN A 372 47.97 -6.83 12.43
CA ASN A 372 48.89 -7.21 11.36
C ASN A 372 48.52 -6.59 10.00
N ASN A 373 47.47 -5.77 9.98
CA ASN A 373 46.94 -5.01 8.84
C ASN A 373 46.66 -5.90 7.63
N ASN A 374 46.09 -7.08 7.86
CA ASN A 374 45.70 -8.00 6.79
C ASN A 374 44.20 -7.97 6.48
N ASP A 375 43.43 -7.08 7.13
CA ASP A 375 41.99 -6.90 7.00
C ASP A 375 41.16 -8.17 7.28
N MET A 376 41.72 -9.15 8.01
CA MET A 376 41.07 -10.40 8.37
C MET A 376 41.27 -10.71 9.85
N LYS A 377 40.19 -11.09 10.55
CA LYS A 377 40.31 -11.53 11.94
C LYS A 377 41.16 -12.81 12.02
N ASP A 378 42.29 -12.71 12.70
CA ASP A 378 43.12 -13.84 13.07
C ASP A 378 42.84 -14.35 14.50
N ASP A 379 43.21 -15.60 14.77
CA ASP A 379 42.97 -16.25 16.07
C ASP A 379 43.70 -15.57 17.24
N ASP A 380 44.80 -14.86 16.96
CA ASP A 380 45.60 -14.11 17.94
C ASP A 380 45.18 -12.64 18.10
N GLU A 381 44.18 -12.20 17.36
CA GLU A 381 43.67 -10.83 17.42
C GLU A 381 42.55 -10.65 18.45
N MET A 382 42.60 -9.52 19.15
CA MET A 382 41.69 -9.26 20.24
C MET A 382 40.34 -8.80 19.72
N ILE A 383 39.28 -9.54 20.04
CA ILE A 383 37.91 -9.04 19.92
C ILE A 383 37.72 -7.94 20.97
N VAL A 384 37.45 -6.73 20.50
CA VAL A 384 37.12 -5.56 21.32
C VAL A 384 35.71 -5.70 21.86
N THR A 385 34.75 -6.07 20.99
CA THR A 385 33.37 -6.36 21.37
C THR A 385 32.68 -7.19 20.29
N GLU A 386 31.64 -7.91 20.68
CA GLU A 386 30.77 -8.70 19.80
C GLU A 386 29.32 -8.35 20.15
N THR A 387 28.50 -8.04 19.14
CA THR A 387 27.08 -7.76 19.34
C THR A 387 26.25 -8.52 18.32
N THR A 388 25.14 -9.10 18.78
CA THR A 388 24.21 -9.83 17.92
C THR A 388 22.94 -9.01 17.74
N ILE A 389 22.54 -8.78 16.49
CA ILE A 389 21.26 -8.18 16.12
C ILE A 389 20.40 -9.30 15.53
N CYS A 390 19.29 -9.62 16.18
CA CYS A 390 18.32 -10.59 15.67
C CYS A 390 17.33 -9.92 14.72
N ASN A 391 16.86 -10.67 13.73
CA ASN A 391 15.73 -10.26 12.90
C ASN A 391 14.47 -10.08 13.77
N GLY A 392 13.48 -9.33 13.25
CA GLY A 392 12.18 -9.19 13.90
C GLY A 392 11.47 -10.53 14.07
N GLU A 393 10.60 -10.63 15.08
CA GLU A 393 9.69 -11.78 15.20
C GLU A 393 8.74 -11.79 14.00
N ASP A 394 8.41 -12.99 13.51
CA ASP A 394 7.39 -13.13 12.47
C ASP A 394 6.06 -12.54 12.97
N GLY A 395 5.26 -11.99 12.06
CA GLY A 395 3.89 -11.59 12.38
C GLY A 395 3.13 -12.78 12.98
N ALA A 396 2.19 -12.52 13.90
CA ALA A 396 1.33 -13.58 14.41
C ALA A 396 0.54 -14.19 13.24
N ASP A 397 0.40 -15.53 13.24
CA ASP A 397 -0.47 -16.24 12.30
C ASP A 397 -1.86 -15.55 12.25
N GLY A 398 -2.43 -15.45 11.05
CA GLY A 398 -3.80 -14.96 10.90
C GLY A 398 -4.76 -15.81 11.72
N GLU A 399 -5.82 -15.20 12.29
CA GLU A 399 -6.85 -15.98 12.96
C GLU A 399 -7.51 -16.95 11.97
N ASP A 400 -7.76 -18.20 12.42
CA ASP A 400 -8.50 -19.19 11.63
C ASP A 400 -9.78 -18.58 11.04
N GLY A 401 -10.08 -18.89 9.78
CA GLY A 401 -11.34 -18.48 9.16
C GLY A 401 -12.54 -18.98 9.96
N ALA A 402 -13.58 -18.15 10.11
CA ALA A 402 -14.79 -18.55 10.81
C ALA A 402 -15.44 -19.78 10.14
N ASP A 403 -15.93 -20.73 10.95
CA ASP A 403 -16.71 -21.87 10.47
C ASP A 403 -17.84 -21.39 9.54
N GLY A 404 -18.05 -22.10 8.42
CA GLY A 404 -19.17 -21.82 7.52
C GLY A 404 -20.52 -21.96 8.25
N GLU A 405 -21.46 -21.07 7.98
CA GLU A 405 -22.80 -21.18 8.56
C GLU A 405 -23.49 -22.50 8.12
N ASP A 406 -24.15 -23.17 9.07
CA ASP A 406 -25.00 -24.33 8.79
C ASP A 406 -26.02 -23.97 7.69
N GLY A 407 -26.18 -24.85 6.69
CA GLY A 407 -27.16 -24.64 5.62
C GLY A 407 -28.59 -24.54 6.18
N GLU A 408 -29.40 -23.62 5.64
CA GLU A 408 -30.80 -23.47 6.07
C GLU A 408 -31.61 -24.77 5.92
N ASP A 409 -32.36 -25.13 6.95
CA ASP A 409 -33.31 -26.25 6.92
C ASP A 409 -34.30 -26.07 5.75
N GLY A 410 -34.36 -27.06 4.84
CA GLY A 410 -35.34 -27.09 3.76
C GLY A 410 -36.78 -27.18 4.28
N ALA A 411 -37.73 -26.56 3.56
CA ALA A 411 -39.14 -26.58 3.92
C ALA A 411 -39.73 -28.00 4.04
N ASP A 412 -40.49 -28.27 5.13
CA ASP A 412 -41.07 -29.57 5.50
C ASP A 412 -41.67 -30.37 4.32
N GLY A 413 -40.99 -31.46 3.93
CA GLY A 413 -41.50 -32.57 3.14
C GLY A 413 -41.56 -33.86 3.97
N GLU A 414 -42.34 -34.86 3.55
CA GLU A 414 -42.47 -36.15 4.28
C GLU A 414 -41.08 -36.76 4.60
N ASP A 415 -40.86 -37.11 5.88
CA ASP A 415 -39.59 -37.57 6.48
C ASP A 415 -38.72 -38.42 5.53
N GLY A 416 -37.70 -37.79 4.94
CA GLY A 416 -36.55 -38.46 4.34
C GLY A 416 -35.54 -38.87 5.42
N ALA A 417 -34.67 -39.84 5.14
CA ALA A 417 -33.56 -40.16 6.04
C ALA A 417 -32.64 -38.93 6.17
N ASP A 418 -32.18 -38.64 7.39
CA ASP A 418 -31.22 -37.57 7.70
C ASP A 418 -30.06 -37.59 6.69
N GLY A 419 -29.72 -36.40 6.14
CA GLY A 419 -28.53 -36.24 5.30
C GLY A 419 -27.27 -36.51 6.11
N GLU A 420 -26.22 -37.02 5.46
CA GLU A 420 -24.90 -37.09 6.10
C GLU A 420 -24.37 -35.66 6.31
N ASP A 421 -23.75 -35.42 7.47
CA ASP A 421 -23.11 -34.14 7.81
C ASP A 421 -22.15 -33.73 6.68
N GLY A 422 -22.07 -32.43 6.38
CA GLY A 422 -21.11 -31.89 5.42
C GLY A 422 -19.67 -32.16 5.88
N GLU A 423 -18.76 -32.43 4.94
CA GLU A 423 -17.33 -32.49 5.27
C GLU A 423 -16.85 -31.09 5.71
N ASP A 424 -16.04 -31.05 6.76
CA ASP A 424 -15.40 -29.82 7.24
C ASP A 424 -14.69 -29.09 6.10
N GLY A 425 -14.70 -27.75 6.12
CA GLY A 425 -13.92 -26.94 5.18
C GLY A 425 -12.43 -27.29 5.26
N ALA A 426 -11.72 -27.18 4.13
CA ALA A 426 -10.26 -27.31 4.15
C ALA A 426 -9.66 -26.15 4.96
N ASP A 427 -8.63 -26.45 5.76
CA ASP A 427 -7.81 -25.45 6.44
C ASP A 427 -7.34 -24.38 5.44
N GLY A 428 -7.25 -23.12 5.88
CA GLY A 428 -6.65 -22.05 5.08
C GLY A 428 -5.19 -22.38 4.74
N GLU A 429 -4.69 -21.91 3.59
CA GLU A 429 -3.26 -22.03 3.31
C GLU A 429 -2.48 -21.12 4.27
N ASP A 430 -1.37 -21.64 4.81
CA ASP A 430 -0.44 -20.86 5.64
C ASP A 430 -0.05 -19.57 4.88
N GLY A 431 0.11 -18.45 5.60
CA GLY A 431 0.64 -17.23 5.02
C GLY A 431 2.04 -17.47 4.45
N GLU A 432 2.42 -16.80 3.35
CA GLU A 432 3.79 -16.88 2.86
C GLU A 432 4.75 -16.35 3.92
N ASP A 433 5.83 -17.10 4.19
CA ASP A 433 6.92 -16.66 5.06
C ASP A 433 7.40 -15.27 4.61
N GLY A 434 7.65 -14.37 5.55
CA GLY A 434 8.28 -13.09 5.26
C GLY A 434 9.64 -13.32 4.57
N ALA A 435 10.00 -12.50 3.59
CA ALA A 435 11.29 -12.62 2.92
C ALA A 435 12.43 -12.46 3.95
N ASP A 436 13.32 -13.46 4.03
CA ASP A 436 14.56 -13.37 4.82
C ASP A 436 15.29 -12.06 4.46
N ALA A 437 15.59 -11.24 5.47
CA ALA A 437 16.41 -10.06 5.25
C ALA A 437 17.84 -10.50 4.90
N ASP A 438 18.38 -10.02 3.76
CA ASP A 438 19.78 -10.20 3.40
C ASP A 438 20.68 -9.75 4.56
N PRO A 439 21.73 -10.51 4.93
CA PRO A 439 22.64 -10.09 5.98
C PRO A 439 23.31 -8.76 5.64
N LEU A 440 23.69 -8.01 6.68
CA LEU A 440 24.35 -6.71 6.51
C LEU A 440 25.87 -6.87 6.49
N GLY A 441 26.50 -6.10 5.60
CA GLY A 441 27.95 -5.92 5.53
C GLY A 441 28.36 -4.52 5.97
N VAL A 442 29.57 -4.40 6.51
CA VAL A 442 30.18 -3.11 6.86
C VAL A 442 31.59 -3.07 6.28
N GLN A 443 31.89 -2.05 5.49
CA GLN A 443 33.20 -1.80 4.92
C GLN A 443 33.80 -0.55 5.56
N ILE A 444 35.06 -0.62 5.98
CA ILE A 444 35.81 0.53 6.51
C ILE A 444 36.96 0.85 5.55
N THR A 445 36.94 2.03 4.95
CA THR A 445 37.96 2.58 4.06
C THR A 445 38.60 3.82 4.67
N GLU A 446 39.74 4.28 4.14
CA GLU A 446 40.26 5.60 4.51
C GLU A 446 39.38 6.68 3.87
N ALA A 447 38.93 7.62 4.69
CA ALA A 447 38.15 8.76 4.21
C ALA A 447 38.96 9.59 3.20
N SER A 448 38.28 10.09 2.18
CA SER A 448 38.91 10.94 1.18
C SER A 448 39.49 12.21 1.84
N THR A 449 40.64 12.69 1.36
CA THR A 449 41.22 13.96 1.85
C THR A 449 40.38 15.20 1.49
N GLU A 450 39.36 15.02 0.64
CA GLU A 450 38.40 16.05 0.28
C GLU A 450 37.29 16.17 1.35
N ASP A 451 36.87 15.03 1.92
CA ASP A 451 35.83 14.94 2.96
C ASP A 451 36.42 15.07 4.37
N CYS A 452 37.60 14.48 4.61
CA CYS A 452 38.31 14.57 5.88
C CYS A 452 39.78 15.05 5.70
N PRO A 453 40.05 16.37 5.70
CA PRO A 453 41.37 16.94 5.43
C PRO A 453 42.47 16.58 6.44
N ALA A 454 42.09 16.06 7.61
CA ALA A 454 43.00 15.61 8.66
C ALA A 454 43.28 14.10 8.62
N GLY A 455 42.68 13.38 7.66
CA GLY A 455 42.57 11.92 7.69
C GLY A 455 41.38 11.47 8.54
N GLY A 456 40.74 10.37 8.13
CA GLY A 456 39.55 9.82 8.77
C GLY A 456 39.25 8.42 8.21
N ILE A 457 38.17 7.81 8.69
CA ILE A 457 37.67 6.53 8.19
C ILE A 457 36.31 6.75 7.56
N GLU A 458 36.06 6.15 6.41
CA GLU A 458 34.73 6.07 5.81
C GLU A 458 34.17 4.68 6.14
N ILE A 459 32.98 4.66 6.73
CA ILE A 459 32.27 3.45 7.11
C ILE A 459 31.05 3.33 6.21
N THR A 460 31.02 2.29 5.38
CA THR A 460 29.94 2.01 4.43
C THR A 460 29.16 0.79 4.91
N ILE A 461 27.85 0.95 5.10
CA ILE A 461 26.92 -0.15 5.43
C ILE A 461 26.21 -0.55 4.14
N PHE A 462 26.11 -1.85 3.87
CA PHE A 462 25.50 -2.38 2.65
C PHE A 462 24.75 -3.69 2.90
N ARG A 463 23.84 -4.05 1.98
CA ARG A 463 23.24 -5.38 1.93
C ARG A 463 24.25 -6.38 1.37
N ASP A 464 24.72 -7.28 2.21
CA ASP A 464 25.68 -8.33 1.89
C ASP A 464 24.92 -9.59 1.46
N SER A 465 24.36 -9.57 0.24
CA SER A 465 23.50 -10.64 -0.27
C SER A 465 24.22 -12.00 -0.40
N ASN A 466 25.56 -12.03 -0.31
CA ASN A 466 26.34 -13.26 -0.38
C ASN A 466 26.98 -13.67 0.97
N ALA A 467 26.76 -12.89 2.03
CA ALA A 467 27.27 -13.08 3.39
C ALA A 467 28.80 -13.22 3.47
N ASN A 468 29.55 -12.55 2.61
CA ASN A 468 31.02 -12.62 2.58
C ASN A 468 31.70 -11.47 3.34
N GLY A 469 30.95 -10.47 3.78
CA GLY A 469 31.41 -9.32 4.54
C GLY A 469 32.13 -8.24 3.72
N THR A 470 32.07 -8.29 2.39
CA THR A 470 32.83 -7.42 1.48
C THR A 470 31.91 -6.77 0.46
N LEU A 471 31.97 -5.44 0.35
CA LEU A 471 31.14 -4.69 -0.61
C LEU A 471 31.54 -5.03 -2.06
N GLU A 472 30.60 -5.58 -2.81
CA GLU A 472 30.72 -5.88 -4.24
C GLU A 472 29.86 -4.95 -5.10
N ASP A 473 30.20 -4.78 -6.39
CA ASP A 473 29.47 -3.91 -7.33
C ASP A 473 27.98 -4.28 -7.50
N THR A 474 27.58 -5.49 -7.10
CA THR A 474 26.20 -5.99 -7.16
C THR A 474 25.40 -5.74 -5.90
N GLU A 475 26.02 -5.23 -4.84
CA GLU A 475 25.42 -5.04 -3.52
C GLU A 475 24.94 -3.60 -3.33
N THR A 476 23.93 -3.43 -2.49
CA THR A 476 23.28 -2.13 -2.29
C THR A 476 23.87 -1.45 -1.05
N VAL A 477 24.52 -0.29 -1.24
CA VAL A 477 24.92 0.59 -0.14
C VAL A 477 23.68 1.18 0.51
N LEU A 478 23.59 1.04 1.82
CA LEU A 478 22.51 1.55 2.65
C LEU A 478 22.87 2.91 3.24
N ASP A 479 24.10 3.07 3.76
CA ASP A 479 24.57 4.32 4.33
C ASP A 479 26.10 4.43 4.26
N THR A 480 26.62 5.65 4.37
CA THR A 480 28.06 5.94 4.42
C THR A 480 28.33 7.10 5.37
N ALA A 481 29.14 6.84 6.41
CA ALA A 481 29.58 7.83 7.39
C ALA A 481 31.08 8.11 7.26
N VAL A 482 31.48 9.38 7.39
CA VAL A 482 32.88 9.86 7.28
C VAL A 482 33.32 10.58 8.54
#